data_AF-A0A8J7TYY9-F1
#
_entry.id   AF-A0A8J7TYY9-F1
#
_cell.length_a   1.000
_cell.length_b   1.000
_cell.length_c   1.000
_cell.angle_alpha   90.00
_cell.angle_beta   90.00
_cell.angle_gamma   90.00
#
_symmetry.space_group_name_H-M   'P 1'
#
loop_
_entity.id
_entity.type
_entity.pdbx_description
1 polymer ?
#
loop_
_entity_poly.entity_id
_entity_poly.type
_entity_poly.pdbx_seq_one_letter_code
_entity_poly.pdbx_strand_id
1 'polypeptide(L)'
;MAKPSDTLTKEQIDQLGAELDAIRKRVIDDLGEADAKYIYQVIRVQRSLEIAGRGLMFLGFFPSAWLAGVGALSLSKILDNMEIGHNVMHGQYDWMRDPALNSKMFEWDTVCPAEQWRHSHNYLHHTFTNIVGKDRDIGYGILRMAEDQKWNPYYLGNPIYAFLLMVFFEWGVMLHDLEVERLITGERKWSETKGLRRQMWHKGFKQAIKDYLLFPALTGPLAPLTFAGNV
;
A
#
# COMPACT_ATOMS: atom_id res chain seq x y z
N MET A 1 -27.74 7.50 43.72
CA MET A 1 -26.82 8.14 42.76
C MET A 1 -27.26 7.73 41.36
N ALA A 2 -27.56 8.68 40.49
CA ALA A 2 -27.91 8.38 39.10
C ALA A 2 -26.69 7.74 38.39
N LYS A 3 -26.90 6.70 37.59
CA LYS A 3 -25.85 6.15 36.73
C LYS A 3 -25.33 7.26 35.80
N PRO A 4 -24.00 7.35 35.56
CA PRO A 4 -23.49 8.23 34.51
C PRO A 4 -24.21 7.91 33.20
N SER A 5 -24.63 8.96 32.48
CA SER A 5 -25.15 8.81 31.13
C SER A 5 -23.97 8.46 30.21
N ASP A 6 -24.04 7.34 29.51
CA ASP A 6 -23.02 6.93 28.51
C ASP A 6 -23.07 7.77 27.22
N THR A 7 -23.90 8.83 27.21
CA THR A 7 -24.13 9.71 26.05
C THR A 7 -23.83 11.17 26.41
N LEU A 8 -23.05 11.81 25.54
CA LEU A 8 -22.71 13.24 25.62
C LEU A 8 -23.94 14.11 25.34
N THR A 9 -24.04 15.27 26.01
CA THR A 9 -25.04 16.29 25.64
C THR A 9 -24.69 16.94 24.30
N LYS A 10 -25.65 17.65 23.70
CA LYS A 10 -25.43 18.37 22.45
C LYS A 10 -24.29 19.39 22.58
N GLU A 11 -24.25 20.11 23.68
CA GLU A 11 -23.23 21.11 23.97
C GLU A 11 -21.85 20.46 24.12
N GLN A 12 -21.76 19.28 24.75
CA GLN A 12 -20.51 18.53 24.86
C GLN A 12 -20.02 18.02 23.50
N ILE A 13 -20.93 17.56 22.63
CA ILE A 13 -20.61 17.15 21.26
C ILE A 13 -20.09 18.33 20.45
N ASP A 14 -20.77 19.48 20.53
CA ASP A 14 -20.39 20.68 19.79
C ASP A 14 -19.04 21.22 20.29
N GLN A 15 -18.79 21.19 21.60
CA GLN A 15 -17.51 21.55 22.20
C GLN A 15 -16.38 20.62 21.74
N LEU A 16 -16.61 19.30 21.74
CA LEU A 16 -15.65 18.32 21.22
C LEU A 16 -15.34 18.58 19.73
N GLY A 17 -16.36 18.87 18.93
CA GLY A 17 -16.19 19.23 17.52
C GLY A 17 -15.30 20.46 17.35
N ALA A 18 -15.56 21.52 18.12
CA ALA A 18 -14.75 22.73 18.10
C ALA A 18 -13.28 22.47 18.50
N GLU A 19 -13.04 21.60 19.48
CA GLU A 19 -11.69 21.21 19.90
C GLU A 19 -10.96 20.43 18.80
N LEU A 20 -11.63 19.48 18.14
CA LEU A 20 -11.07 18.73 17.02
C LEU A 20 -10.74 19.64 15.83
N ASP A 21 -11.62 20.59 15.50
CA ASP A 21 -11.40 21.57 14.45
C ASP A 21 -10.24 22.52 14.79
N ALA A 22 -10.11 22.92 16.06
CA ALA A 22 -8.99 23.73 16.52
C ALA A 22 -7.64 22.99 16.40
N ILE A 23 -7.61 21.69 16.75
CA ILE A 23 -6.43 20.84 16.54
C ILE A 23 -6.10 20.74 15.05
N ARG A 24 -7.09 20.42 14.21
CA ARG A 24 -6.90 20.31 12.76
C ARG A 24 -6.35 21.61 12.19
N LYS A 25 -6.93 22.75 12.56
CA LYS A 25 -6.48 24.07 12.11
C LYS A 25 -5.03 24.31 12.49
N ARG A 26 -4.66 24.08 13.76
CA ARG A 26 -3.28 24.25 14.23
C ARG A 26 -2.30 23.39 13.45
N VAL A 27 -2.63 22.13 13.18
CA VAL A 27 -1.76 21.22 12.41
C VAL A 27 -1.63 21.68 10.96
N ILE A 28 -2.74 22.05 10.31
CA ILE A 28 -2.71 22.53 8.92
C ILE A 28 -1.93 23.85 8.81
N ASP A 29 -2.09 24.76 9.77
CA ASP A 29 -1.38 26.04 9.80
C ASP A 29 0.13 25.87 10.05
N ASP A 30 0.56 24.77 10.67
CA ASP A 30 1.96 24.43 10.94
C ASP A 30 2.68 23.79 9.74
N LEU A 31 1.92 23.22 8.79
CA LEU A 31 2.48 22.61 7.57
C LEU A 31 3.29 23.63 6.78
N GLY A 32 4.51 23.27 6.41
CA GLY A 32 5.36 24.20 5.69
C GLY A 32 6.67 23.63 5.16
N GLU A 33 7.68 24.49 5.11
CA GLU A 33 8.95 24.20 4.44
C GLU A 33 9.69 23.00 5.08
N ALA A 34 9.52 22.78 6.38
CA ALA A 34 10.13 21.65 7.08
C ALA A 34 9.60 20.30 6.56
N ASP A 35 8.28 20.17 6.43
CA ASP A 35 7.62 18.96 5.90
C ASP A 35 7.97 18.71 4.44
N ALA A 36 7.98 19.78 3.64
CA ALA A 36 8.38 19.70 2.24
C ALA A 36 9.85 19.24 2.10
N LYS A 37 10.77 19.80 2.89
CA LYS A 37 12.17 19.38 2.92
C LYS A 37 12.32 17.92 3.34
N TYR A 38 11.54 17.49 4.34
CA TYR A 38 11.54 16.12 4.81
C TYR A 38 11.22 15.14 3.67
N ILE A 39 10.07 15.31 3.00
CA ILE A 39 9.67 14.36 1.95
C ILE A 39 10.64 14.37 0.75
N TYR A 40 11.13 15.54 0.33
CA TYR A 40 12.13 15.60 -0.73
C TYR A 40 13.47 14.95 -0.32
N GLN A 41 13.85 15.02 0.95
CA GLN A 41 15.01 14.33 1.48
C GLN A 41 14.80 12.81 1.48
N VAL A 42 13.64 12.33 1.92
CA VAL A 42 13.30 10.90 1.89
C VAL A 42 13.35 10.38 0.45
N ILE A 43 12.75 11.09 -0.51
CA ILE A 43 12.80 10.73 -1.94
C ILE A 43 14.25 10.67 -2.44
N ARG A 44 15.10 11.62 -2.04
CA ARG A 44 16.51 11.62 -2.43
C ARG A 44 17.24 10.41 -1.87
N VAL A 45 17.01 10.06 -0.60
CA VAL A 45 17.63 8.89 0.05
C VAL A 45 17.15 7.61 -0.63
N GLN A 46 15.84 7.46 -0.82
CA GLN A 46 15.25 6.31 -1.52
C GLN A 46 15.87 6.12 -2.90
N ARG A 47 15.89 7.15 -3.75
CA ARG A 47 16.47 7.07 -5.11
C ARG A 47 17.97 6.77 -5.09
N SER A 48 18.70 7.33 -4.13
CA SER A 48 20.14 7.08 -3.99
C SER A 48 20.40 5.62 -3.62
N LEU A 49 19.61 5.05 -2.70
CA LEU A 49 19.67 3.64 -2.35
C LEU A 49 19.29 2.74 -3.54
N GLU A 50 18.26 3.10 -4.31
CA GLU A 50 17.88 2.38 -5.51
C GLU A 50 19.03 2.33 -6.52
N ILE A 51 19.58 3.50 -6.87
CA ILE A 51 20.69 3.60 -7.85
C ILE A 51 21.92 2.84 -7.35
N ALA A 52 22.31 3.04 -6.08
CA ALA A 52 23.46 2.35 -5.50
C ALA A 52 23.25 0.83 -5.46
N GLY A 53 22.07 0.39 -5.03
CA GLY A 53 21.70 -1.02 -4.97
C GLY A 53 21.72 -1.67 -6.36
N ARG A 54 21.10 -1.05 -7.36
CA ARG A 54 21.15 -1.52 -8.76
C ARG A 54 22.58 -1.54 -9.30
N GLY A 55 23.41 -0.55 -8.98
CA GLY A 55 24.83 -0.53 -9.34
C GLY A 55 25.63 -1.67 -8.71
N LEU A 56 25.40 -1.96 -7.43
CA LEU A 56 26.04 -3.05 -6.71
C LEU A 56 25.72 -4.43 -7.28
N MET A 57 24.55 -4.61 -7.91
CA MET A 57 24.20 -5.89 -8.57
C MET A 57 25.13 -6.25 -9.72
N PHE A 58 25.79 -5.27 -10.37
CA PHE A 58 26.84 -5.52 -11.37
C PHE A 58 28.12 -6.12 -10.78
N LEU A 59 28.25 -6.08 -9.45
CA LEU A 59 29.33 -6.69 -8.67
C LEU A 59 28.83 -7.86 -7.83
N GLY A 60 27.64 -8.40 -8.13
CA GLY A 60 26.96 -9.41 -7.31
C GLY A 60 27.72 -10.73 -7.14
N PHE A 61 28.76 -10.99 -7.93
CA PHE A 61 29.66 -12.13 -7.74
C PHE A 61 30.52 -12.01 -6.47
N PHE A 62 30.68 -10.80 -5.90
CA PHE A 62 31.21 -10.60 -4.56
C PHE A 62 30.07 -10.67 -3.53
N PRO A 63 30.07 -11.64 -2.60
CA PRO A 63 28.97 -11.81 -1.65
C PRO A 63 28.64 -10.56 -0.84
N SER A 64 29.66 -9.78 -0.43
CA SER A 64 29.46 -8.53 0.31
C SER A 64 28.78 -7.45 -0.54
N ALA A 65 29.14 -7.33 -1.82
CA ALA A 65 28.51 -6.38 -2.75
C ALA A 65 27.06 -6.79 -3.06
N TRP A 66 26.80 -8.09 -3.22
CA TRP A 66 25.44 -8.60 -3.39
C TRP A 66 24.56 -8.33 -2.18
N LEU A 67 25.04 -8.67 -0.97
CA LEU A 67 24.30 -8.41 0.28
C LEU A 67 24.03 -6.92 0.49
N ALA A 68 25.02 -6.06 0.23
CA ALA A 68 24.85 -4.61 0.30
C ALA A 68 23.86 -4.10 -0.77
N GLY A 69 23.90 -4.66 -1.99
CA GLY A 69 23.00 -4.33 -3.08
C GLY A 69 21.55 -4.67 -2.75
N VAL A 70 21.31 -5.91 -2.31
CA VAL A 70 19.99 -6.37 -1.83
C VAL A 70 19.51 -5.50 -0.68
N GLY A 71 20.34 -5.27 0.34
CA GLY A 71 19.98 -4.43 1.48
C GLY A 71 19.60 -3.00 1.09
N ALA A 72 20.35 -2.38 0.18
CA ALA A 72 20.03 -1.04 -0.34
C ALA A 72 18.71 -1.03 -1.13
N LEU A 73 18.47 -2.04 -1.97
CA LEU A 73 17.23 -2.18 -2.73
C LEU A 73 16.02 -2.43 -1.82
N SER A 74 16.16 -3.28 -0.80
CA SER A 74 15.11 -3.53 0.19
C SER A 74 14.76 -2.26 0.96
N LEU A 75 15.75 -1.51 1.46
CA LEU A 75 15.51 -0.24 2.15
C LEU A 75 14.87 0.80 1.23
N SER A 76 15.35 0.91 0.00
CA SER A 76 14.72 1.75 -1.03
C SER A 76 13.24 1.40 -1.22
N LYS A 77 12.93 0.11 -1.38
CA LYS A 77 11.55 -0.36 -1.59
C LYS A 77 10.64 -0.10 -0.40
N ILE A 78 11.16 -0.25 0.83
CA ILE A 78 10.42 0.07 2.06
C ILE A 78 10.09 1.56 2.13
N LEU A 79 11.06 2.44 1.85
CA LEU A 79 10.84 3.89 1.82
C LEU A 79 9.84 4.30 0.74
N ASP A 80 9.98 3.72 -0.47
CA ASP A 80 9.01 3.96 -1.55
C ASP A 80 7.61 3.48 -1.19
N ASN A 81 7.47 2.32 -0.54
CA ASN A 81 6.17 1.78 -0.16
C ASN A 81 5.54 2.56 1.00
N MET A 82 6.18 2.58 2.15
CA MET A 82 5.53 3.02 3.38
C MET A 82 5.59 4.54 3.59
N GLU A 83 6.72 5.17 3.25
CA GLU A 83 6.94 6.59 3.59
C GLU A 83 6.56 7.54 2.46
N ILE A 84 6.82 7.15 1.21
CA ILE A 84 6.52 7.98 0.03
C ILE A 84 5.15 7.61 -0.53
N GLY A 85 5.03 6.41 -1.11
CA GLY A 85 3.91 6.04 -1.94
C GLY A 85 2.59 5.95 -1.17
N HIS A 86 2.56 5.23 -0.05
CA HIS A 86 1.38 5.16 0.82
C HIS A 86 0.91 6.56 1.25
N ASN A 87 1.81 7.36 1.83
CA ASN A 87 1.47 8.69 2.34
C ASN A 87 1.00 9.66 1.24
N VAL A 88 1.67 9.66 0.07
CA VAL A 88 1.24 10.43 -1.09
C VAL A 88 -0.12 9.95 -1.60
N MET A 89 -0.34 8.64 -1.69
CA MET A 89 -1.62 8.07 -2.12
C MET A 89 -2.77 8.39 -1.16
N HIS A 90 -2.49 8.62 0.13
CA HIS A 90 -3.45 9.13 1.11
C HIS A 90 -3.63 10.66 1.09
N GLY A 91 -2.90 11.39 0.25
CA GLY A 91 -3.03 12.84 0.11
C GLY A 91 -2.31 13.65 1.17
N GLN A 92 -1.39 13.05 1.93
CA GLN A 92 -0.62 13.73 2.98
C GLN A 92 0.11 14.99 2.48
N TYR A 93 0.53 15.00 1.21
CA TYR A 93 1.30 16.08 0.60
C TYR A 93 0.51 16.92 -0.41
N ASP A 94 -0.81 16.73 -0.54
CA ASP A 94 -1.63 17.46 -1.53
C ASP A 94 -1.65 18.98 -1.30
N TRP A 95 -1.45 19.42 -0.06
CA TRP A 95 -1.35 20.84 0.31
C TRP A 95 -0.17 21.55 -0.37
N MET A 96 0.90 20.82 -0.71
CA MET A 96 2.08 21.36 -1.40
C MET A 96 1.77 21.77 -2.84
N ARG A 97 0.70 21.21 -3.43
CA ARG A 97 0.35 21.37 -4.86
C ARG A 97 1.50 21.00 -5.82
N ASP A 98 2.41 20.13 -5.38
CA ASP A 98 3.44 19.54 -6.23
C ASP A 98 2.81 18.43 -7.08
N PRO A 99 2.83 18.52 -8.42
CA PRO A 99 2.29 17.47 -9.29
C PRO A 99 2.92 16.10 -9.07
N ALA A 100 4.19 16.04 -8.66
CA ALA A 100 4.90 14.78 -8.41
C ALA A 100 4.48 14.10 -7.11
N LEU A 101 3.80 14.81 -6.20
CA LEU A 101 3.35 14.31 -4.89
C LEU A 101 1.84 14.47 -4.70
N ASN A 102 1.09 14.61 -5.79
CA ASN A 102 -0.35 14.74 -5.74
C ASN A 102 -1.04 13.37 -5.79
N SER A 103 -1.88 13.06 -4.80
CA SER A 103 -2.56 11.77 -4.63
C SER A 103 -3.40 11.31 -5.83
N LYS A 104 -3.91 12.26 -6.63
CA LYS A 104 -4.75 11.96 -7.80
C LYS A 104 -3.93 11.60 -9.03
N MET A 105 -2.68 12.07 -9.11
CA MET A 105 -1.80 11.88 -10.27
C MET A 105 -0.66 10.89 -10.00
N PHE A 106 -0.30 10.72 -8.73
CA PHE A 106 0.78 9.84 -8.33
C PHE A 106 0.49 8.39 -8.71
N GLU A 107 1.50 7.73 -9.29
CA GLU A 107 1.47 6.32 -9.60
C GLU A 107 2.54 5.62 -8.77
N TRP A 108 2.07 4.85 -7.79
CA TRP A 108 2.91 4.15 -6.83
C TRP A 108 3.67 2.98 -7.47
N ASP A 109 4.95 2.79 -7.14
CA ASP A 109 5.75 1.64 -7.56
C ASP A 109 5.34 0.36 -6.84
N THR A 110 4.17 -0.16 -7.18
CA THR A 110 3.65 -1.47 -6.77
C THR A 110 2.92 -2.10 -7.94
N VAL A 111 2.43 -3.34 -7.80
CA VAL A 111 1.62 -3.98 -8.84
C VAL A 111 0.16 -3.50 -8.86
N CYS A 112 -0.35 -2.93 -7.75
CA CYS A 112 -1.73 -2.44 -7.67
C CYS A 112 -1.89 -1.07 -8.36
N PRO A 113 -2.82 -0.92 -9.33
CA PRO A 113 -3.09 0.38 -9.95
C PRO A 113 -3.55 1.43 -8.94
N ALA A 114 -3.02 2.65 -9.05
CA ALA A 114 -3.33 3.73 -8.11
C ALA A 114 -4.83 4.05 -8.02
N GLU A 115 -5.56 3.93 -9.12
CA GLU A 115 -7.03 4.09 -9.15
C GLU A 115 -7.75 3.05 -8.26
N GLN A 116 -7.29 1.81 -8.28
CA GLN A 116 -7.88 0.72 -7.49
C GLN A 116 -7.59 0.92 -6.02
N TRP A 117 -6.36 1.28 -5.64
CA TRP A 117 -6.04 1.66 -4.27
C TRP A 117 -6.94 2.79 -3.75
N ARG A 118 -7.16 3.83 -4.56
CA ARG A 118 -8.03 4.95 -4.20
C ARG A 118 -9.50 4.50 -4.00
N HIS A 119 -9.96 3.51 -4.75
CA HIS A 119 -11.30 2.97 -4.59
C HIS A 119 -11.40 2.01 -3.39
N SER A 120 -10.62 0.93 -3.39
CA SER A 120 -10.71 -0.12 -2.38
C SER A 120 -10.24 0.33 -1.01
N HIS A 121 -9.08 0.97 -0.93
CA HIS A 121 -8.48 1.32 0.36
C HIS A 121 -8.89 2.74 0.80
N ASN A 122 -8.70 3.76 -0.04
CA ASN A 122 -9.02 5.14 0.38
C ASN A 122 -10.52 5.39 0.55
N TYR A 123 -11.36 4.86 -0.34
CA TYR A 123 -12.81 5.07 -0.23
C TYR A 123 -13.46 3.98 0.62
N LEU A 124 -13.41 2.70 0.22
CA LEU A 124 -14.16 1.67 0.94
C LEU A 124 -13.61 1.46 2.36
N HIS A 125 -12.31 1.17 2.52
CA HIS A 125 -11.74 0.90 3.83
C HIS A 125 -11.76 2.12 4.76
N HIS A 126 -11.33 3.31 4.33
CA HIS A 126 -11.32 4.48 5.24
C HIS A 126 -12.69 5.15 5.47
N THR A 127 -13.69 4.95 4.60
CA THR A 127 -15.05 5.47 4.85
C THR A 127 -15.88 4.52 5.70
N PHE A 128 -15.69 3.21 5.52
CA PHE A 128 -16.47 2.17 6.20
C PHE A 128 -15.63 1.30 7.14
N THR A 129 -14.57 1.89 7.72
CA THR A 129 -13.55 1.18 8.49
C THR A 129 -14.16 0.26 9.54
N ASN A 130 -13.71 -1.00 9.55
CA ASN A 130 -14.14 -2.03 10.49
C ASN A 130 -15.65 -2.36 10.45
N ILE A 131 -16.37 -2.01 9.38
CA ILE A 131 -17.76 -2.44 9.18
C ILE A 131 -17.78 -3.74 8.39
N VAL A 132 -18.12 -4.84 9.06
CA VAL A 132 -18.25 -6.16 8.43
C VAL A 132 -19.25 -6.13 7.27
N GLY A 133 -18.84 -6.69 6.13
CA GLY A 133 -19.64 -6.69 4.89
C GLY A 133 -19.54 -5.41 4.07
N LYS A 134 -18.84 -4.37 4.55
CA LYS A 134 -18.48 -3.18 3.76
C LYS A 134 -16.97 -3.03 3.61
N ASP A 135 -16.25 -3.07 4.73
CA ASP A 135 -14.81 -3.02 4.74
C ASP A 135 -14.24 -4.42 4.49
N ARG A 136 -13.61 -4.56 3.33
CA ARG A 136 -13.02 -5.81 2.88
C ARG A 136 -11.62 -6.02 3.44
N ASP A 137 -11.01 -5.00 4.04
CA ASP A 137 -9.70 -5.11 4.69
C ASP A 137 -9.82 -5.82 6.04
N ILE A 138 -11.06 -6.06 6.53
CA ILE A 138 -11.36 -7.03 7.59
C ILE A 138 -11.10 -8.45 7.08
N GLY A 139 -9.81 -8.80 7.02
CA GLY A 139 -9.32 -10.09 6.60
C GLY A 139 -9.15 -10.30 5.09
N TYR A 140 -9.22 -9.24 4.27
CA TYR A 140 -8.98 -9.29 2.82
C TYR A 140 -9.86 -10.32 2.08
N GLY A 141 -11.01 -10.69 2.66
CA GLY A 141 -11.92 -11.73 2.14
C GLY A 141 -11.45 -13.18 2.35
N ILE A 142 -10.24 -13.41 2.88
CA ILE A 142 -9.65 -14.75 3.05
C ILE A 142 -9.37 -15.12 4.52
N LEU A 143 -9.26 -14.11 5.40
CA LEU A 143 -9.06 -14.30 6.83
C LEU A 143 -10.35 -14.01 7.58
N ARG A 144 -10.55 -14.73 8.68
CA ARG A 144 -11.49 -14.31 9.72
C ARG A 144 -10.76 -13.44 10.75
N MET A 145 -11.16 -12.17 10.86
CA MET A 145 -10.56 -11.16 11.75
C MET A 145 -11.55 -10.58 12.78
N ALA A 146 -12.87 -10.77 12.59
CA ALA A 146 -13.91 -10.26 13.49
C ALA A 146 -14.82 -11.36 14.01
N GLU A 147 -15.44 -11.14 15.18
CA GLU A 147 -16.38 -12.08 15.80
C GLU A 147 -17.65 -12.27 14.96
N ASP A 148 -18.15 -11.17 14.39
CA ASP A 148 -19.36 -11.12 13.56
C ASP A 148 -19.20 -11.87 12.21
N GLN A 149 -17.97 -12.22 11.81
CA GLN A 149 -17.75 -13.09 10.67
C GLN A 149 -18.11 -14.53 11.04
N LYS A 150 -19.07 -15.11 10.31
CA LYS A 150 -19.51 -16.49 10.52
C LYS A 150 -18.32 -17.46 10.42
N TRP A 151 -18.18 -18.33 11.41
CA TRP A 151 -17.11 -19.32 11.43
C TRP A 151 -17.30 -20.43 10.38
N ASN A 152 -16.18 -20.95 9.86
CA ASN A 152 -16.09 -22.04 8.90
C ASN A 152 -14.76 -22.80 9.13
N PRO A 153 -14.69 -24.14 8.98
CA PRO A 153 -13.45 -24.91 9.09
C PRO A 153 -12.31 -24.41 8.18
N TYR A 154 -12.61 -23.76 7.05
CA TYR A 154 -11.65 -23.06 6.20
C TYR A 154 -10.70 -22.14 7.00
N TYR A 155 -11.21 -21.43 8.01
CA TYR A 155 -10.42 -20.50 8.82
C TYR A 155 -9.43 -21.18 9.77
N LEU A 156 -9.41 -22.51 9.87
CA LEU A 156 -8.28 -23.22 10.49
C LEU A 156 -6.97 -22.92 9.75
N GLY A 157 -7.05 -22.58 8.46
CA GLY A 157 -5.92 -22.14 7.64
C GLY A 157 -5.49 -20.69 7.83
N ASN A 158 -6.17 -19.87 8.66
CA ASN A 158 -5.86 -18.44 8.85
C ASN A 158 -4.35 -18.15 8.99
N PRO A 159 -3.57 -18.87 9.83
CA PRO A 159 -2.13 -18.61 9.97
C PRO A 159 -1.35 -18.80 8.67
N ILE A 160 -1.70 -19.82 7.88
CA ILE A 160 -1.07 -20.10 6.58
C ILE A 160 -1.48 -19.02 5.58
N TYR A 161 -2.76 -18.66 5.52
CA TYR A 161 -3.27 -17.64 4.60
C TYR A 161 -2.68 -16.27 4.92
N ALA A 162 -2.53 -15.92 6.20
CA ALA A 162 -1.90 -14.68 6.64
C ALA A 162 -0.41 -14.65 6.26
N PHE A 163 0.31 -15.77 6.44
CA PHE A 163 1.71 -15.88 6.02
C PHE A 163 1.86 -15.73 4.49
N LEU A 164 1.02 -16.40 3.71
CA LEU A 164 1.05 -16.27 2.25
C LEU A 164 0.68 -14.84 1.82
N LEU A 165 -0.32 -14.22 2.46
CA LEU A 165 -0.67 -12.83 2.19
C LEU A 165 0.49 -11.88 2.53
N MET A 166 1.23 -12.13 3.61
CA MET A 166 2.43 -11.35 3.94
C MET A 166 3.50 -11.45 2.85
N VAL A 167 3.80 -12.66 2.37
CA VAL A 167 4.81 -12.89 1.32
C VAL A 167 4.39 -12.29 -0.02
N PHE A 168 3.11 -12.36 -0.35
CA PHE A 168 2.57 -11.90 -1.64
C PHE A 168 1.74 -10.62 -1.52
N PHE A 169 2.04 -9.76 -0.53
CA PHE A 169 1.14 -8.70 -0.10
C PHE A 169 0.72 -7.75 -1.23
N GLU A 170 1.68 -7.25 -2.02
CA GLU A 170 1.37 -6.32 -3.11
C GLU A 170 0.43 -6.94 -4.16
N TRP A 171 0.55 -8.25 -4.43
CA TRP A 171 -0.32 -8.98 -5.34
C TRP A 171 -1.70 -9.20 -4.73
N GLY A 172 -1.77 -9.46 -3.42
CA GLY A 172 -3.01 -9.50 -2.66
C GLY A 172 -3.77 -8.16 -2.74
N VAL A 173 -3.06 -7.05 -2.53
CA VAL A 173 -3.61 -5.69 -2.66
C VAL A 173 -4.11 -5.42 -4.09
N MET A 174 -3.35 -5.83 -5.12
CA MET A 174 -3.81 -5.70 -6.52
C MET A 174 -5.09 -6.47 -6.78
N LEU A 175 -5.24 -7.69 -6.24
CA LEU A 175 -6.44 -8.52 -6.45
C LEU A 175 -7.63 -8.11 -5.58
N HIS A 176 -7.43 -7.27 -4.57
CA HIS A 176 -8.44 -6.98 -3.55
C HIS A 176 -9.70 -6.32 -4.14
N ASP A 177 -9.53 -5.35 -5.04
CA ASP A 177 -10.64 -4.64 -5.71
C ASP A 177 -11.38 -5.53 -6.74
N LEU A 178 -10.80 -6.69 -7.09
CA LEU A 178 -11.45 -7.68 -7.97
C LEU A 178 -12.61 -8.41 -7.28
N GLU A 179 -12.61 -8.44 -5.95
CA GLU A 179 -13.59 -9.17 -5.14
C GLU A 179 -13.71 -10.65 -5.54
N VAL A 180 -12.58 -11.35 -5.47
CA VAL A 180 -12.44 -12.72 -6.00
C VAL A 180 -13.49 -13.68 -5.41
N GLU A 181 -13.79 -13.59 -4.12
CA GLU A 181 -14.83 -14.39 -3.47
C GLU A 181 -16.24 -14.11 -4.02
N ARG A 182 -16.55 -12.86 -4.41
CA ARG A 182 -17.83 -12.51 -5.06
C ARG A 182 -17.90 -13.00 -6.51
N LEU A 183 -16.75 -13.11 -7.18
CA LEU A 183 -16.68 -13.80 -8.49
C LEU A 183 -16.89 -15.31 -8.35
N ILE A 184 -16.38 -15.93 -7.28
CA ILE A 184 -16.54 -17.37 -7.02
C ILE A 184 -17.99 -17.72 -6.64
N THR A 185 -18.63 -16.89 -5.80
CA THR A 185 -20.04 -17.06 -5.41
C THR A 185 -21.03 -16.66 -6.51
N GLY A 186 -20.57 -15.94 -7.54
CA GLY A 186 -21.39 -15.48 -8.66
C GLY A 186 -22.15 -14.17 -8.40
N GLU A 187 -21.92 -13.52 -7.27
CA GLU A 187 -22.46 -12.19 -6.95
C GLU A 187 -21.91 -11.09 -7.88
N ARG A 188 -20.70 -11.29 -8.41
CA ARG A 188 -20.07 -10.43 -9.43
C ARG A 188 -19.75 -11.26 -10.66
N LYS A 189 -19.89 -10.68 -11.86
CA LYS A 189 -19.58 -11.39 -13.12
C LYS A 189 -18.21 -11.02 -13.65
N TRP A 190 -17.50 -11.99 -14.22
CA TRP A 190 -16.21 -11.77 -14.89
C TRP A 190 -16.26 -10.76 -16.05
N SER A 191 -17.42 -10.61 -16.69
CA SER A 191 -17.66 -9.62 -17.74
C SER A 191 -17.58 -8.19 -17.21
N GLU A 192 -17.98 -7.97 -15.95
CA GLU A 192 -18.02 -6.66 -15.29
C GLU A 192 -16.62 -6.21 -14.84
N THR A 193 -15.66 -7.14 -14.71
CA THR A 193 -14.30 -6.85 -14.22
C THR A 193 -13.28 -6.64 -15.33
N LYS A 194 -13.70 -6.61 -16.61
CA LYS A 194 -12.77 -6.53 -17.76
C LYS A 194 -11.86 -5.29 -17.70
N GLY A 195 -12.41 -4.13 -17.34
CA GLY A 195 -11.64 -2.88 -17.24
C GLY A 195 -10.58 -2.95 -16.14
N LEU A 196 -11.01 -3.37 -14.94
CA LEU A 196 -10.17 -3.55 -13.76
C LEU A 196 -9.02 -4.54 -14.03
N ARG A 197 -9.34 -5.72 -14.54
CA ARG A 197 -8.35 -6.76 -14.87
C ARG A 197 -7.38 -6.30 -15.96
N ARG A 198 -7.83 -5.50 -16.92
CA ARG A 198 -6.95 -4.92 -17.94
C ARG A 198 -5.92 -4.00 -17.28
N GLN A 199 -6.32 -3.11 -16.37
CA GLN A 199 -5.38 -2.23 -15.66
C GLN A 199 -4.40 -3.03 -14.81
N MET A 200 -4.88 -3.99 -14.02
CA MET A 200 -4.05 -4.90 -13.23
C MET A 200 -3.01 -5.60 -14.10
N TRP A 201 -3.44 -6.17 -15.24
CA TRP A 201 -2.54 -6.84 -16.16
C TRP A 201 -1.47 -5.91 -16.71
N HIS A 202 -1.85 -4.72 -17.21
CA HIS A 202 -0.87 -3.78 -17.76
C HIS A 202 0.14 -3.32 -16.71
N LYS A 203 -0.30 -2.99 -15.49
CA LYS A 203 0.59 -2.53 -14.44
C LYS A 203 1.45 -3.67 -13.88
N GLY A 204 0.83 -4.76 -13.45
CA GLY A 204 1.52 -5.93 -12.90
C GLY A 204 2.53 -6.53 -13.89
N PHE A 205 2.17 -6.64 -15.17
CA PHE A 205 3.09 -7.13 -16.20
C PHE A 205 4.29 -6.19 -16.41
N LYS A 206 4.05 -4.87 -16.43
CA LYS A 206 5.14 -3.88 -16.55
C LYS A 206 6.10 -3.97 -15.36
N GLN A 207 5.59 -4.11 -14.14
CA GLN A 207 6.41 -4.26 -12.95
C GLN A 207 7.19 -5.59 -12.96
N ALA A 208 6.52 -6.69 -13.27
CA ALA A 208 7.17 -8.00 -13.35
C ALA A 208 8.28 -8.02 -14.41
N ILE A 209 8.07 -7.42 -15.58
CA ILE A 209 9.12 -7.27 -16.60
C ILE A 209 10.26 -6.41 -16.06
N LYS A 210 9.97 -5.26 -15.45
CA LYS A 210 11.00 -4.36 -14.91
C LYS A 210 11.88 -5.09 -13.90
N ASP A 211 11.27 -5.71 -12.90
CA ASP A 211 11.99 -6.27 -11.75
C ASP A 211 12.56 -7.67 -12.03
N TYR A 212 11.89 -8.53 -12.80
CA TYR A 212 12.34 -9.92 -12.98
C TYR A 212 12.96 -10.21 -14.34
N LEU A 213 12.87 -9.29 -15.30
CA LEU A 213 13.46 -9.48 -16.63
C LEU A 213 14.49 -8.39 -16.96
N LEU A 214 14.11 -7.12 -16.96
CA LEU A 214 14.96 -6.02 -17.42
C LEU A 214 16.17 -5.82 -16.51
N PHE A 215 15.98 -5.62 -15.20
CA PHE A 215 17.11 -5.43 -14.30
C PHE A 215 18.06 -6.64 -14.25
N PRO A 216 17.57 -7.90 -14.17
CA PRO A 216 18.43 -9.06 -14.33
C PRO A 216 19.19 -9.10 -15.66
N ALA A 217 18.50 -8.88 -16.79
CA ALA A 217 19.13 -8.89 -18.11
C ALA A 217 20.23 -7.82 -18.26
N LEU A 218 20.05 -6.65 -17.66
CA LEU A 218 21.06 -5.58 -17.65
C LEU A 218 22.38 -6.00 -17.00
N THR A 219 22.34 -6.96 -16.06
CA THR A 219 23.54 -7.49 -15.40
C THR A 219 24.21 -8.66 -16.14
N GLY A 220 23.72 -9.01 -17.33
CA GLY A 220 24.35 -9.97 -18.24
C GLY A 220 24.54 -11.35 -17.59
N PRO A 221 25.77 -11.89 -17.52
CA PRO A 221 26.03 -13.19 -16.88
C PRO A 221 25.61 -13.28 -15.41
N LEU A 222 25.49 -12.14 -14.72
CA LEU A 222 25.06 -12.08 -13.32
C LEU A 222 23.53 -12.04 -13.16
N ALA A 223 22.77 -12.16 -14.26
CA ALA A 223 21.30 -12.16 -14.23
C ALA A 223 20.69 -13.09 -13.18
N PRO A 224 21.18 -14.33 -12.95
CA PRO A 224 20.64 -15.18 -11.89
C PRO A 224 20.79 -14.59 -10.48
N LEU A 225 21.89 -13.90 -10.20
CA LEU A 225 22.13 -13.25 -8.89
C LEU A 225 21.26 -12.01 -8.71
N THR A 226 21.06 -11.23 -9.78
CA THR A 226 20.17 -10.07 -9.77
C THR A 226 18.72 -10.49 -9.63
N PHE A 227 18.29 -11.53 -10.33
CA PHE A 227 16.97 -12.13 -10.16
C PHE A 227 16.77 -12.61 -8.72
N ALA A 228 17.72 -13.37 -8.17
CA ALA A 228 17.64 -13.85 -6.79
C ALA A 228 17.62 -12.73 -5.75
N GLY A 229 18.24 -11.58 -6.03
CA GLY A 229 18.17 -10.40 -5.15
C GLY A 229 16.87 -9.60 -5.26
N ASN A 230 16.08 -9.80 -6.32
CA ASN A 230 14.80 -9.13 -6.53
C ASN A 230 13.60 -9.95 -6.04
N VAL A 231 13.78 -11.25 -5.79
CA VAL A 231 12.79 -12.16 -5.19
C VAL A 231 12.88 -12.07 -3.68
#